data_AF-W5LVT4-F1
#
_entry.id   AF-W5LVT4-F1
#
_cell.length_a   1.000
_cell.length_b   1.000
_cell.length_c   1.000
_cell.angle_alpha   90.00
_cell.angle_beta   90.00
_cell.angle_gamma   90.00
#
_symmetry.space_group_name_H-M   'P 1'
#
loop_
_entity.id
_entity.type
_entity.pdbx_description
1 polymer ?
#
loop_
_entity_poly.entity_id
_entity_poly.type
_entity_poly.pdbx_seq_one_letter_code
_entity_poly.pdbx_strand_id
1 'polypeptide(L)'
;MSWVDLAHLVLYHLSLCCRRKYFDFEREILSFANENWDSLLLGPLSDTPKQDRSHNLLNALTSHKDRFVSGKEIKKKKCLFGLQVRAPPPLTSDPSPLTPDPPAIISHKGLTTQTRRR
;
A
#
# COMPACT_ATOMS: atom_id res chain seq x y z
N MET A 1 -4.02 -3.41 0.99
CA MET A 1 -2.57 -3.35 0.70
C MET A 1 -2.11 -4.74 0.28
N SER A 2 -1.42 -4.87 -0.86
CA SER A 2 -0.87 -6.15 -1.33
C SER A 2 0.64 -6.25 -1.06
N TRP A 3 1.22 -7.45 -1.21
CA TRP A 3 2.67 -7.64 -1.15
C TRP A 3 3.44 -6.80 -2.18
N VAL A 4 2.82 -6.53 -3.33
CA VAL A 4 3.38 -5.67 -4.38
C VAL A 4 3.43 -4.23 -3.90
N ASP A 5 2.37 -3.75 -3.26
CA ASP A 5 2.30 -2.39 -2.73
C ASP A 5 3.30 -2.21 -1.59
N LEU A 6 3.41 -3.21 -0.71
CA LEU A 6 4.41 -3.25 0.36
C LEU A 6 5.83 -3.19 -0.19
N ALA A 7 6.16 -4.06 -1.15
CA ALA A 7 7.47 -4.07 -1.79
C ALA A 7 7.80 -2.72 -2.45
N HIS A 8 6.82 -2.11 -3.12
CA HIS A 8 6.99 -0.81 -3.77
C HIS A 8 7.17 0.31 -2.75
N LEU A 9 6.37 0.35 -1.69
CA LEU A 9 6.47 1.34 -0.63
C LEU A 9 7.86 1.32 0.04
N VAL A 10 8.32 0.12 0.43
CA VAL A 10 9.64 -0.07 1.04
C VAL A 10 10.75 0.37 0.10
N LEU A 11 10.73 -0.09 -1.16
CA LEU A 11 11.74 0.30 -2.14
C LEU A 11 11.70 1.80 -2.45
N TYR A 12 10.52 2.42 -2.51
CA TYR A 12 10.39 3.86 -2.72
C TYR A 12 11.03 4.62 -1.56
N HIS A 13 10.71 4.26 -0.32
CA HIS A 13 11.30 4.86 0.88
C HIS A 13 12.83 4.72 0.90
N LEU A 14 13.34 3.49 0.75
CA LEU A 14 14.79 3.23 0.71
C LEU A 14 15.47 3.99 -0.42
N SER A 15 14.84 4.08 -1.59
CA SER A 15 15.38 4.86 -2.70
C SER A 15 15.54 6.33 -2.32
N LEU A 16 14.56 6.93 -1.64
CA LEU A 16 14.59 8.32 -1.19
C LEU A 16 15.66 8.55 -0.12
N CYS A 17 15.69 7.71 0.91
CA CYS A 17 16.62 7.82 2.04
C CYS A 17 18.07 7.64 1.60
N CYS A 18 18.36 6.60 0.81
CA CYS A 18 19.74 6.24 0.48
C CYS A 18 20.22 6.81 -0.86
N ARG A 19 19.33 7.46 -1.65
CA ARG A 19 19.59 7.93 -3.02
C ARG A 19 20.26 6.88 -3.92
N ARG A 20 19.87 5.61 -3.74
CA ARG A 20 20.37 4.44 -4.47
C ARG A 20 19.21 3.75 -5.22
N LYS A 21 19.55 3.04 -6.30
CA LYS A 21 18.58 2.29 -7.11
C LYS A 21 18.38 0.86 -6.64
N TYR A 22 19.45 0.20 -6.19
CA TYR A 22 19.43 -1.23 -5.86
C TYR A 22 19.71 -1.46 -4.37
N PHE A 23 18.92 -2.37 -3.79
CA PHE A 23 18.92 -2.73 -2.38
C PHE A 23 19.00 -4.25 -2.22
N ASP A 24 19.77 -4.70 -1.24
CA ASP A 24 19.90 -6.10 -0.85
C ASP A 24 18.59 -6.60 -0.21
N PHE A 25 18.05 -7.70 -0.75
CA PHE A 25 16.76 -8.23 -0.32
C PHE A 25 16.73 -8.54 1.18
N GLU A 26 17.71 -9.29 1.69
CA GLU A 26 17.67 -9.73 3.08
C GLU A 26 18.08 -8.61 4.05
N ARG A 27 19.15 -7.87 3.69
CA ARG A 27 19.76 -6.91 4.61
C ARG A 27 19.10 -5.54 4.63
N GLU A 28 18.55 -5.10 3.50
CA GLU A 28 17.98 -3.76 3.39
C GLU A 28 16.44 -3.85 3.32
N ILE A 29 15.88 -4.63 2.38
CA ILE A 29 14.43 -4.64 2.14
C ILE A 29 13.67 -5.40 3.24
N LEU A 30 14.03 -6.67 3.47
CA LEU A 30 13.36 -7.54 4.43
C LEU A 30 13.63 -7.10 5.88
N SER A 31 14.86 -6.63 6.18
CA SER A 31 15.18 -6.07 7.50
C SER A 31 14.29 -4.87 7.82
N PHE A 32 14.24 -3.88 6.92
CA PHE A 32 13.40 -2.70 7.10
C PHE A 32 11.92 -3.07 7.27
N ALA A 33 11.39 -3.94 6.40
CA ALA A 33 10.00 -4.35 6.47
C ALA A 33 9.68 -5.03 7.82
N ASN A 34 10.56 -5.89 8.32
CA ASN A 34 10.35 -6.58 9.60
C ASN A 34 10.51 -5.67 10.81
N GLU A 35 11.48 -4.76 10.80
CA GLU A 35 11.71 -3.79 11.88
C GLU A 35 10.53 -2.81 12.00
N ASN A 36 9.88 -2.50 10.89
CA ASN A 36 8.79 -1.53 10.83
C ASN A 36 7.42 -2.18 10.61
N TRP A 37 7.30 -3.50 10.80
CA TRP A 37 6.11 -4.28 10.38
C TRP A 37 4.80 -3.71 10.93
N ASP A 38 4.78 -3.38 12.22
CA ASP A 38 3.60 -2.86 12.90
C ASP A 38 3.31 -1.39 12.50
N SER A 39 4.35 -0.64 12.16
CA SER A 39 4.25 0.76 11.72
C SER A 39 3.78 0.92 10.27
N LEU A 40 3.85 -0.13 9.47
CA LEU A 40 3.53 -0.10 8.04
C LEU A 40 2.02 -0.20 7.73
N LEU A 41 1.16 -0.28 8.76
CA LEU A 41 -0.31 -0.27 8.65
C LEU A 41 -0.83 -1.26 7.58
N LEU A 42 -0.34 -2.50 7.67
CA LEU A 42 -0.44 -3.50 6.61
C LEU A 42 -1.85 -4.09 6.41
N GLY A 43 -2.81 -3.75 7.28
CA GLY A 43 -4.17 -4.29 7.24
C GLY A 43 -4.15 -5.82 7.30
N PRO A 44 -4.84 -6.55 6.39
CA PRO A 44 -4.87 -8.01 6.39
C PRO A 44 -3.50 -8.71 6.34
N LEU A 45 -2.47 -8.02 5.87
CA LEU A 45 -1.11 -8.58 5.83
C LEU A 45 -0.44 -8.59 7.22
N SER A 46 -0.94 -7.83 8.21
CA SER A 46 -0.33 -7.73 9.55
C SER A 46 -0.15 -9.08 10.23
N ASP A 47 -1.11 -9.99 10.02
CA ASP A 47 -1.18 -11.29 10.67
C ASP A 47 -0.21 -12.32 10.06
N THR A 48 0.54 -11.93 9.01
CA THR A 48 1.49 -12.84 8.36
C THR A 48 2.65 -13.20 9.31
N PRO A 49 2.89 -14.49 9.58
CA PRO A 49 4.03 -14.95 10.37
C PRO A 49 5.37 -14.53 9.75
N LYS A 50 6.35 -14.17 10.60
CA LYS A 50 7.66 -13.66 10.15
C LYS A 50 8.38 -14.59 9.17
N GLN A 51 8.23 -15.90 9.34
CA GLN A 51 8.81 -16.93 8.45
C GLN A 51 8.29 -16.86 7.01
N ASP A 52 7.03 -16.45 6.82
CA ASP A 52 6.38 -16.41 5.50
C ASP A 52 6.63 -15.09 4.76
N ARG A 53 6.96 -14.03 5.50
CA ARG A 53 7.17 -12.68 4.94
C ARG A 53 8.27 -12.64 3.89
N SER A 54 9.37 -13.35 4.13
CA SER A 54 10.50 -13.42 3.20
C SER A 54 10.06 -13.98 1.84
N HIS A 55 9.39 -15.13 1.86
CA HIS A 55 8.92 -15.78 0.64
C HIS A 55 7.93 -14.90 -0.14
N ASN A 56 6.93 -14.36 0.53
CA ASN A 56 5.90 -13.55 -0.11
C ASN A 56 6.46 -12.25 -0.71
N LEU A 57 7.36 -11.57 0.02
CA LEU A 57 7.97 -10.33 -0.44
C LEU A 57 8.92 -10.59 -1.62
N LEU A 58 9.71 -11.66 -1.56
CA LEU A 58 10.58 -12.07 -2.66
C LEU A 58 9.76 -12.38 -3.91
N ASN A 59 8.67 -13.15 -3.77
CA ASN A 59 7.78 -13.48 -4.87
C ASN A 59 7.18 -12.21 -5.52
N ALA A 60 6.74 -11.24 -4.72
CA ALA A 60 6.23 -9.97 -5.24
C ALA A 60 7.28 -9.22 -6.08
N LEU A 61 8.53 -9.16 -5.59
CA LEU A 61 9.66 -8.52 -6.27
C LEU A 61 10.05 -9.23 -7.58
N THR A 62 9.98 -10.56 -7.62
CA THR A 62 10.40 -11.34 -8.79
C THR A 62 9.32 -11.45 -9.87
N SER A 63 8.05 -11.41 -9.47
CA SER A 63 6.91 -11.65 -10.37
C SER A 63 6.40 -10.39 -11.07
N HIS A 64 6.69 -9.18 -10.53
CA HIS A 64 6.22 -7.90 -11.09
C HIS A 64 7.35 -7.10 -11.75
N LYS A 65 7.84 -7.59 -12.88
CA LYS A 65 8.99 -7.02 -13.62
C LYS A 65 8.72 -5.68 -14.30
N ASP A 66 7.45 -5.30 -14.42
CA ASP A 66 7.01 -3.98 -14.88
C ASP A 66 7.26 -2.90 -13.81
N ARG A 67 7.21 -3.28 -12.53
CA ARG A 67 7.42 -2.37 -11.39
C ARG A 67 8.82 -2.50 -10.77
N PHE A 68 9.40 -3.70 -10.80
CA PHE A 68 10.66 -4.01 -10.12
C PHE A 68 11.74 -4.52 -11.08
N VAL A 69 12.96 -4.04 -10.87
CA VAL A 69 14.16 -4.54 -11.54
C VAL A 69 15.00 -5.34 -10.56
N SER A 70 15.37 -6.56 -10.95
CA SER A 70 16.37 -7.36 -10.21
C SER A 70 17.77 -7.05 -10.75
N GLY A 71 18.66 -6.63 -9.86
CA GLY A 71 20.09 -6.55 -10.14
C GLY A 71 20.73 -7.92 -9.88
N LYS A 72 21.24 -8.58 -10.92
CA LYS A 72 22.12 -9.73 -10.74
C LYS A 72 23.54 -9.23 -10.52
N GLU A 73 24.07 -9.40 -9.31
CA GLU A 73 25.51 -9.20 -9.07
C GLU A 73 26.26 -10.48 -9.47
N ILE A 74 27.07 -10.43 -10.53
CA ILE A 74 27.69 -11.63 -11.15
C ILE A 74 28.69 -12.32 -10.20
N LYS A 75 29.22 -11.61 -9.19
CA LYS A 75 30.24 -12.12 -8.25
C LYS A 75 29.73 -12.43 -6.84
N LYS A 76 28.56 -11.93 -6.45
CA LYS A 76 28.03 -12.06 -5.09
C LYS A 76 26.59 -12.55 -5.24
N LYS A 77 26.24 -13.67 -4.61
CA LYS A 77 24.88 -14.23 -4.48
C LYS A 77 23.86 -13.28 -3.80
N LYS A 78 23.95 -11.98 -4.03
CA LYS A 78 23.08 -10.95 -3.47
C LYS A 78 21.92 -10.76 -4.43
N CYS A 79 20.72 -11.03 -3.92
CA CYS A 79 19.47 -10.70 -4.60
C CYS A 79 19.23 -9.20 -4.44
N LEU A 80 19.67 -8.41 -5.42
CA LEU A 80 19.41 -6.97 -5.44
C LEU A 80 18.11 -6.65 -6.15
N PHE A 81 17.34 -5.71 -5.62
CA PHE A 81 16.11 -5.21 -6.24
C PHE A 81 16.03 -3.69 -6.21
N GLY A 82 15.32 -3.14 -7.18
CA GLY A 82 15.06 -1.71 -7.30
C GLY A 82 13.74 -1.44 -8.00
N LEU A 83 13.30 -0.17 -7.97
CA LEU A 83 12.15 0.27 -8.75
C LEU A 83 12.53 0.46 -10.23
N GLN A 84 11.62 0.08 -11.12
CA GLN A 84 11.73 0.37 -12.55
C GLN A 84 11.70 1.88 -12.78
N VAL A 85 10.75 2.55 -12.12
CA VAL A 85 10.59 4.01 -12.09
C VAL A 85 10.54 4.45 -10.64
N ARG A 86 11.33 5.46 -10.27
CA ARG A 86 11.35 6.03 -8.91
C ARG A 86 10.17 6.99 -8.69
N ALA A 87 8.97 6.45 -8.85
CA ALA A 87 7.70 7.13 -8.57
C ALA A 87 7.08 6.54 -7.29
N PRO A 88 6.23 7.28 -6.58
CA PRO A 88 5.46 6.70 -5.49
C PRO A 88 4.57 5.56 -6.01
N PRO A 89 4.20 4.59 -5.15
CA PRO A 89 3.29 3.52 -5.55
C PRO A 89 1.96 4.14 -6.02
N PRO A 90 1.42 3.73 -7.20
CA PRO A 90 0.06 4.08 -7.57
C PRO A 90 -0.89 3.73 -6.43
N LEU A 91 -1.74 4.68 -6.05
CA LEU A 91 -2.82 4.42 -5.12
C LEU A 91 -3.68 3.34 -5.77
N THR A 92 -3.88 2.22 -5.06
CA THR A 92 -4.93 1.28 -5.42
C THR A 92 -6.23 2.05 -5.25
N SER A 93 -6.76 2.61 -6.34
CA SER A 93 -8.05 3.26 -6.36
C SER A 93 -9.06 2.25 -5.84
N ASP A 94 -9.50 2.44 -4.60
CA ASP A 94 -10.74 1.84 -4.15
C ASP A 94 -11.83 2.50 -5.00
N PRO A 95 -12.55 1.76 -5.86
CA PRO A 95 -13.69 2.31 -6.56
C PRO A 95 -14.88 2.30 -5.60
N SER A 96 -14.74 2.82 -4.39
CA SER A 96 -15.91 3.33 -3.67
C SER A 96 -16.18 4.71 -4.24
N PRO A 97 -17.21 4.89 -5.09
CA PRO A 97 -17.75 6.22 -5.25
C PRO A 97 -18.13 6.69 -3.85
N LEU A 98 -17.40 7.67 -3.32
CA LEU A 98 -17.92 8.52 -2.26
C LEU A 98 -19.11 9.25 -2.89
N THR A 99 -20.27 8.60 -2.94
CA THR A 99 -21.53 9.29 -3.15
C THR A 99 -21.69 10.18 -1.92
N PRO A 100 -21.60 11.52 -2.03
CA PRO A 100 -22.09 12.36 -0.95
C PRO A 100 -23.56 11.99 -0.75
N ASP A 101 -23.90 11.56 0.46
CA ASP A 101 -25.29 11.37 0.87
C ASP A 101 -26.06 12.66 0.53
N PRO A 102 -27.14 12.59 -0.27
CA PRO A 102 -27.93 13.78 -0.54
C PRO A 102 -28.48 14.29 0.80
N PRO A 103 -28.38 15.60 1.10
CA PRO A 103 -28.82 16.10 2.39
C PRO A 103 -30.30 15.76 2.59
N ALA A 104 -30.60 15.04 3.67
CA ALA A 104 -31.96 14.73 4.07
C ALA A 104 -32.79 16.01 4.11
N ILE A 105 -33.70 16.16 3.15
CA ILE A 105 -34.69 17.25 3.15
C ILE A 105 -35.59 17.02 4.35
N ILE A 106 -35.34 17.76 5.43
CA ILE A 106 -36.22 17.82 6.59
C ILE A 106 -37.52 18.49 6.12
N SER A 107 -38.49 17.66 5.75
CA SER A 107 -39.85 18.10 5.45
C SER A 107 -40.49 18.55 6.77
N HIS A 108 -40.61 19.86 6.93
CA HIS A 108 -41.27 20.51 8.05
C HIS A 108 -42.74 20.13 8.02
N LYS A 109 -43.18 19.49 9.10
CA LYS A 109 -44.57 19.12 9.37
C LYS A 109 -45.44 20.37 9.25
N GLY A 110 -46.36 20.37 8.29
CA GLY A 110 -47.41 21.37 8.18
C GLY A 110 -48.33 21.31 9.40
N LEU A 111 -48.10 22.19 10.36
CA LEU A 111 -49.08 22.54 11.37
C LEU A 111 -49.97 23.61 10.76
N THR A 112 -51.12 23.21 10.20
CA THR A 112 -52.16 24.17 9.81
C THR A 112 -53.39 23.97 10.68
N THR A 113 -53.62 25.04 11.44
CA THR A 113 -54.60 25.34 12.44
C THR A 113 -56.04 25.07 12.01
N GLN A 114 -56.79 24.49 12.95
CA GLN A 114 -58.24 24.39 12.99
C GLN A 114 -58.92 25.74 12.70
N THR A 115 -59.92 25.77 11.80
CA THR A 115 -60.93 26.84 11.76
C THR A 115 -62.31 26.24 11.53
N ARG A 116 -63.09 26.23 12.61
CA ARG A 116 -64.51 25.92 12.72
C ARG A 116 -65.31 27.12 12.20
N ARG A 117 -66.21 26.93 11.24
CA ARG A 117 -67.34 27.84 10.92
C ARG A 117 -68.59 26.94 10.85
N ARG A 118 -69.38 26.95 11.92
CA ARG A 118 -70.68 27.64 12.06
C ARG A 118 -71.74 27.03 11.15
#